data_AF-A0AAV1M056-F1
#
_entry.id   AF-A0AAV1M056-F1
#
_cell.length_a   1.000
_cell.length_b   1.000
_cell.length_c   1.000
_cell.angle_alpha   90.00
_cell.angle_beta   90.00
_cell.angle_gamma   90.00
#
_symmetry.space_group_name_H-M   'P 1'
#
loop_
_entity.id
_entity.type
_entity.pdbx_description
1 polymer ?
#
loop_
_entity_poly.entity_id
_entity_poly.type
_entity_poly.pdbx_seq_one_letter_code
_entity_poly.pdbx_strand_id
1 'polypeptide(L)'
;MISKFQEKQREKDCEFNQKRDFLRVVLDFLAPTSQSRKNEIRECLTLNDISFEQYHTKVELVCLVKRNTTEPVYEADELLKQNGHEALRLSPYHCDLNAIDLVWSLAKRKVATKNITLPAEDLEKLIKESFESITPQKWKKMTDHVIRIENKYIE
;
A
#
# COMPACT_ATOMS: atom_id res chain seq x y z
N MET A 1 15.64 -16.30 16.63
CA MET A 1 14.28 -15.83 16.99
C MET A 1 13.68 -14.87 15.95
N ILE A 2 14.47 -13.93 15.41
CA ILE A 2 14.08 -13.06 14.27
C ILE A 2 13.64 -13.88 13.03
N SER A 3 14.33 -14.98 12.73
CA SER A 3 13.97 -15.88 11.61
C SER A 3 12.55 -16.45 11.73
N LYS A 4 12.15 -16.90 12.93
CA LYS A 4 10.81 -17.47 13.17
C LYS A 4 9.72 -16.40 13.14
N PHE A 5 10.04 -15.16 13.51
CA PHE A 5 9.12 -14.03 13.39
C PHE A 5 8.94 -13.60 11.93
N GLN A 6 10.02 -13.54 11.14
CA GLN A 6 9.95 -13.24 9.70
C GLN A 6 9.26 -14.35 8.91
N GLU A 7 9.43 -15.60 9.30
CA GLU A 7 8.75 -16.74 8.70
C GLU A 7 7.25 -16.74 9.02
N LYS A 8 6.88 -16.43 10.26
CA LYS A 8 5.47 -16.26 10.67
C LYS A 8 4.81 -15.01 10.07
N GLN A 9 5.58 -13.96 9.78
CA GLN A 9 5.12 -12.81 8.98
C GLN A 9 4.92 -13.23 7.52
N ARG A 10 5.85 -13.99 6.91
CA ARG A 10 5.68 -14.53 5.55
C ARG A 10 4.49 -15.48 5.42
N GLU A 11 4.23 -16.33 6.41
CA GLU A 11 3.05 -17.21 6.43
C GLU A 11 1.75 -16.40 6.54
N LYS A 12 1.73 -15.35 7.37
CA LYS A 12 0.59 -14.44 7.47
C LYS A 12 0.41 -13.57 6.23
N ASP A 13 1.49 -13.15 5.57
CA ASP A 13 1.47 -12.44 4.30
C ASP A 13 1.01 -13.36 3.16
N CYS A 14 1.28 -14.66 3.25
CA CYS A 14 0.77 -15.68 2.33
C CYS A 14 -0.71 -15.96 2.56
N GLU A 15 -1.17 -16.08 3.81
CA GLU A 15 -2.61 -16.16 4.17
C GLU A 15 -3.37 -14.87 3.81
N PHE A 16 -2.75 -13.70 3.97
CA PHE A 16 -3.31 -12.41 3.55
C PHE A 16 -3.42 -12.32 2.04
N ASN A 17 -2.41 -12.79 1.30
CA ASN A 17 -2.48 -12.90 -0.17
C ASN A 17 -3.49 -13.97 -0.63
N GLN A 18 -3.75 -15.00 0.17
CA GLN A 18 -4.80 -15.99 -0.10
C GLN A 18 -6.20 -15.49 0.29
N LYS A 19 -6.29 -14.48 1.17
CA LYS A 19 -7.51 -13.72 1.52
C LYS A 19 -7.71 -12.43 0.71
N ARG A 20 -6.95 -12.23 -0.38
CA ARG A 20 -7.18 -11.16 -1.38
C ARG A 20 -8.48 -11.32 -2.19
N ASP A 21 -9.33 -12.26 -1.81
CA ASP A 21 -10.72 -12.31 -2.25
C ASP A 21 -11.62 -11.24 -1.57
N PHE A 22 -11.05 -10.35 -0.76
CA PHE A 22 -11.73 -9.19 -0.17
C PHE A 22 -11.66 -7.90 -1.01
N LEU A 23 -11.36 -7.99 -2.31
CA LEU A 23 -11.25 -6.82 -3.18
C LEU A 23 -12.01 -7.03 -4.49
N ARG A 24 -13.34 -6.95 -4.45
CA ARG A 24 -14.16 -6.59 -5.63
C ARG A 24 -15.63 -6.48 -5.27
N VAL A 25 -16.02 -5.32 -4.78
CA VAL A 25 -17.43 -4.93 -4.74
C VAL A 25 -17.59 -3.84 -5.79
N VAL A 26 -18.06 -4.26 -6.98
CA VAL A 26 -18.57 -3.45 -8.10
C VAL A 26 -17.45 -2.72 -8.90
N LEU A 27 -16.81 -3.31 -9.92
CA LEU A 27 -17.37 -3.72 -11.21
C LEU A 27 -16.75 -5.02 -11.76
N ASP A 28 -17.61 -5.84 -12.34
CA ASP A 28 -17.30 -7.11 -12.98
C ASP A 28 -16.60 -6.93 -14.35
N PHE A 29 -15.28 -6.75 -14.39
CA PHE A 29 -14.39 -7.63 -15.16
C PHE A 29 -12.94 -7.40 -14.69
N LEU A 30 -12.13 -8.45 -14.63
CA LEU A 30 -10.69 -8.32 -14.40
C LEU A 30 -10.16 -7.42 -15.53
N ALA A 31 -9.86 -6.16 -15.23
CA ALA A 31 -9.33 -5.23 -16.22
C ALA A 31 -8.05 -5.86 -16.79
N PRO A 32 -8.03 -6.23 -18.08
CA PRO A 32 -6.96 -7.03 -18.63
C PRO A 32 -5.65 -6.24 -18.57
N THR A 33 -4.60 -6.89 -18.09
CA THR A 33 -3.30 -6.26 -17.86
C THR A 33 -2.41 -6.43 -19.09
N SER A 34 -1.21 -5.84 -19.07
CA SER A 34 -0.19 -6.11 -20.10
C SER A 34 0.19 -7.59 -20.20
N GLN A 35 -0.15 -8.40 -19.20
CA GLN A 35 0.07 -9.85 -19.20
C GLN A 35 -1.10 -10.64 -19.81
N SER A 36 -2.32 -10.10 -19.85
CA SER A 36 -3.50 -10.74 -20.44
C SER A 36 -3.30 -11.03 -21.94
N ARG A 37 -3.98 -12.04 -22.47
CA ARG A 37 -3.88 -12.35 -23.90
C ARG A 37 -4.56 -11.25 -24.72
N LYS A 38 -4.09 -11.04 -25.96
CA LYS A 38 -4.67 -10.00 -26.85
C LYS A 38 -6.18 -10.19 -27.07
N ASN A 39 -6.63 -11.44 -27.12
CA ASN A 39 -8.04 -11.77 -27.31
C ASN A 39 -8.88 -11.44 -26.05
N GLU A 40 -8.38 -11.74 -24.85
CA GLU A 40 -9.04 -11.36 -23.59
C GLU A 40 -9.22 -9.84 -23.48
N ILE A 41 -8.23 -9.06 -23.95
CA ILE A 41 -8.32 -7.59 -23.99
C ILE A 41 -9.42 -7.12 -24.95
N ARG A 42 -9.53 -7.75 -26.13
CA ARG A 42 -10.58 -7.43 -27.11
C ARG A 42 -11.97 -7.79 -26.60
N GLU A 43 -12.11 -8.97 -25.98
CA GLU A 43 -13.36 -9.41 -25.36
C GLU A 43 -13.81 -8.42 -24.28
N CYS A 44 -12.88 -7.95 -23.43
CA CYS A 44 -13.17 -6.92 -22.44
C CYS A 44 -13.63 -5.61 -23.09
N LEU A 45 -12.97 -5.13 -24.15
CA LEU A 45 -13.38 -3.92 -24.86
C LEU A 45 -14.79 -4.06 -25.48
N THR A 46 -15.07 -5.21 -26.09
CA THR A 46 -16.40 -5.50 -26.65
C THR A 46 -17.48 -5.56 -25.56
N LEU A 47 -17.20 -6.18 -24.41
CA LEU A 47 -18.14 -6.28 -23.29
C LEU A 47 -18.47 -4.92 -22.67
N ASN A 48 -17.53 -3.97 -22.73
CA ASN A 48 -17.70 -2.61 -22.23
C ASN A 48 -18.17 -1.62 -23.32
N ASP A 49 -18.56 -2.11 -24.50
CA ASP A 49 -19.01 -1.31 -25.65
C ASP A 49 -17.99 -0.26 -26.13
N ILE A 50 -16.70 -0.60 -26.06
CA ILE A 50 -15.59 0.28 -26.48
C ILE A 50 -15.13 -0.14 -27.89
N SER A 51 -15.25 0.77 -28.85
CA SER A 51 -14.78 0.55 -30.23
C SER A 51 -13.26 0.46 -30.34
N PHE A 52 -12.76 -0.51 -31.11
CA PHE A 52 -11.34 -0.68 -31.42
C PHE A 52 -11.13 -1.26 -32.82
N GLU A 53 -10.03 -0.89 -33.49
CA GLU A 53 -9.67 -1.50 -34.77
C GLU A 53 -8.85 -2.80 -34.63
N GLN A 54 -8.99 -3.70 -35.61
CA GLN A 54 -8.30 -5.00 -35.60
C GLN A 54 -6.78 -4.89 -35.66
N TYR A 55 -6.26 -3.84 -36.32
CA TYR A 55 -4.84 -3.58 -36.48
C TYR A 55 -4.16 -3.05 -35.21
N HIS A 56 -4.92 -2.64 -34.20
CA HIS A 56 -4.34 -2.19 -32.94
C HIS A 56 -3.43 -3.24 -32.32
N THR A 57 -2.26 -2.79 -31.89
CA THR A 57 -1.30 -3.56 -31.12
C THR A 57 -1.87 -3.85 -29.73
N LYS A 58 -1.28 -4.83 -29.03
CA LYS A 58 -1.68 -5.17 -27.66
C LYS A 58 -1.56 -3.96 -26.72
N VAL A 59 -0.52 -3.14 -26.91
CA VAL A 59 -0.26 -1.95 -26.09
C VAL A 59 -1.36 -0.92 -26.26
N GLU A 60 -1.75 -0.64 -27.51
CA GLU A 60 -2.84 0.30 -27.82
C GLU A 60 -4.18 -0.15 -27.22
N LEU A 61 -4.50 -1.44 -27.33
CA LEU A 61 -5.72 -2.00 -26.73
C LEU A 61 -5.72 -1.88 -25.20
N VAL A 62 -4.59 -2.13 -24.53
CA VAL A 62 -4.47 -1.93 -23.07
C VAL A 62 -4.61 -0.46 -22.69
N CYS A 63 -4.02 0.46 -23.46
CA CYS A 63 -4.19 1.89 -23.24
C CYS A 63 -5.65 2.32 -23.41
N LEU A 64 -6.36 1.76 -24.38
CA LEU A 64 -7.77 2.02 -24.62
C LEU A 64 -8.64 1.54 -23.45
N VAL A 65 -8.39 0.32 -22.94
CA VAL A 65 -9.05 -0.17 -21.72
C VAL A 65 -8.80 0.80 -20.56
N LYS A 66 -7.54 1.15 -20.28
CA LYS A 66 -7.18 2.04 -19.17
C LYS A 66 -7.87 3.40 -19.22
N ARG A 67 -8.03 3.98 -20.42
CA ARG A 67 -8.68 5.29 -20.60
C ARG A 67 -10.19 5.26 -20.38
N ASN A 68 -10.82 4.12 -20.57
CA ASN A 68 -12.28 3.95 -20.47
C ASN A 68 -12.72 3.20 -19.21
N THR A 69 -11.77 2.72 -18.40
CA THR A 69 -12.07 2.05 -17.13
C THR A 69 -12.12 3.09 -16.03
N THR A 70 -13.14 3.04 -15.17
CA THR A 70 -13.21 3.88 -13.98
C THR A 70 -12.15 3.46 -12.97
N GLU A 71 -11.66 4.41 -12.17
CA GLU A 71 -10.77 4.09 -11.06
C GLU A 71 -11.39 3.01 -10.16
N PRO A 72 -10.60 2.01 -9.72
CA PRO A 72 -11.11 0.95 -8.86
C PRO A 72 -11.62 1.54 -7.54
N VAL A 73 -12.81 1.10 -7.12
CA VAL A 73 -13.36 1.40 -5.80
C VAL A 73 -12.91 0.32 -4.82
N TYR A 74 -12.29 0.73 -3.72
CA TYR A 74 -11.82 -0.19 -2.68
C TYR A 74 -12.80 -0.20 -1.50
N GLU A 75 -13.18 -1.39 -1.04
CA GLU A 75 -14.08 -1.54 0.13
C GLU A 75 -13.55 -0.82 1.37
N ALA A 76 -12.23 -0.87 1.58
CA ALA A 76 -11.57 -0.14 2.66
C ALA A 76 -11.73 1.39 2.55
N ASP A 77 -11.74 1.94 1.33
CA ASP A 77 -11.92 3.38 1.12
C ASP A 77 -13.37 3.79 1.38
N GLU A 78 -14.33 2.96 0.97
CA GLU A 78 -15.74 3.18 1.28
C GLU A 78 -16.00 3.11 2.79
N LEU A 79 -15.39 2.15 3.49
CA LEU A 79 -15.48 2.06 4.95
C LEU A 79 -14.90 3.32 5.64
N LEU A 80 -13.73 3.79 5.18
CA LEU A 80 -13.13 5.02 5.71
C LEU A 80 -14.03 6.23 5.47
N LYS A 81 -14.57 6.35 4.25
CA LYS A 81 -15.47 7.43 3.84
C LYS A 81 -16.77 7.45 4.64
N GLN A 82 -17.36 6.29 4.91
CA GLN A 82 -18.54 6.17 5.78
C GLN A 82 -18.29 6.70 7.20
N ASN A 83 -17.05 6.64 7.66
CA ASN A 83 -16.61 7.17 8.95
C ASN A 83 -16.05 8.60 8.87
N GLY A 84 -16.20 9.30 7.73
CA GLY A 84 -15.71 10.67 7.54
C GLY A 84 -14.20 10.78 7.34
N HIS A 85 -13.54 9.70 6.92
CA HIS A 85 -12.11 9.67 6.62
C HIS A 85 -11.85 9.56 5.11
N GLU A 86 -10.78 10.18 4.64
CA GLU A 86 -10.30 10.08 3.27
C GLU A 86 -8.99 9.29 3.21
N ALA A 87 -8.89 8.36 2.27
CA ALA A 87 -7.70 7.55 2.10
C ALA A 87 -6.65 8.28 1.25
N LEU A 88 -5.52 8.64 1.87
CA LEU A 88 -4.38 9.20 1.13
C LEU A 88 -3.55 8.06 0.51
N ARG A 89 -3.32 8.13 -0.81
CA ARG A 89 -2.46 7.19 -1.54
C ARG A 89 -1.07 7.78 -1.71
N LEU A 90 -0.07 7.14 -1.10
CA LEU A 90 1.33 7.50 -1.27
C LEU A 90 1.91 6.86 -2.53
N SER A 91 2.80 7.59 -3.20
CA SER A 91 3.53 7.06 -4.35
C SER A 91 4.43 5.88 -3.92
N PRO A 92 4.55 4.83 -4.74
CA PRO A 92 5.45 3.72 -4.45
C PRO A 92 6.89 4.20 -4.29
N TYR A 93 7.64 3.60 -3.36
CA TYR A 93 9.07 3.87 -3.11
C TYR A 93 9.42 5.23 -2.47
N HIS A 94 8.43 6.03 -2.06
CA HIS A 94 8.66 7.30 -1.37
C HIS A 94 8.34 7.19 0.13
N CYS A 95 9.09 6.35 0.85
CA CYS A 95 8.92 6.21 2.30
C CYS A 95 9.28 7.47 3.10
N ASP A 96 10.01 8.40 2.48
CA ASP A 96 10.30 9.74 2.98
C ASP A 96 9.07 10.66 3.03
N LEU A 97 8.03 10.34 2.25
CA LEU A 97 6.70 10.99 2.32
C LEU A 97 5.76 10.34 3.33
N ASN A 98 6.20 9.28 4.02
CA ASN A 98 5.38 8.56 4.98
C ASN A 98 5.82 8.83 6.42
N ALA A 99 5.10 9.70 7.12
CA ALA A 99 5.44 10.09 8.49
C ALA A 99 5.50 8.88 9.45
N ILE A 100 4.66 7.85 9.23
CA ILE A 100 4.66 6.67 10.10
C ILE A 100 5.97 5.89 9.98
N ASP A 101 6.61 5.83 8.81
CA ASP A 101 7.88 5.13 8.60
C ASP A 101 9.03 5.80 9.37
N LEU A 102 8.99 7.13 9.47
CA LEU A 102 9.92 7.91 10.30
C LEU A 102 9.71 7.60 11.79
N VAL A 103 8.45 7.52 12.24
CA VAL A 103 8.09 7.17 13.62
C VAL A 103 8.54 5.74 13.95
N TRP A 104 8.29 4.77 13.05
CA TRP A 104 8.80 3.41 13.16
C TRP A 104 10.32 3.37 13.27
N SER A 105 11.01 4.21 12.51
CA SER A 105 12.47 4.31 12.57
C SER A 105 12.96 4.81 13.93
N LEU A 106 12.25 5.74 14.58
CA LEU A 106 12.55 6.17 15.94
C LEU A 106 12.37 5.04 16.96
N ALA A 107 11.24 4.33 16.90
CA ALA A 107 10.97 3.20 17.79
C ALA A 107 12.02 2.10 17.62
N LYS A 108 12.32 1.70 16.37
CA LYS A 108 13.34 0.69 16.05
C LYS A 108 14.71 1.08 16.57
N ARG A 109 15.12 2.34 16.42
CA ARG A 109 16.41 2.83 16.93
C ARG A 109 16.49 2.68 18.45
N LYS A 110 15.43 3.02 19.17
CA LYS A 110 15.37 2.90 20.62
C LYS A 110 15.42 1.44 21.09
N VAL A 111 14.69 0.55 20.41
CA VAL A 111 14.79 -0.89 20.65
C VAL A 111 16.23 -1.36 20.42
N ALA A 112 16.82 -1.04 19.27
CA ALA A 112 18.18 -1.44 18.91
C ALA A 112 19.24 -1.00 19.93
N THR A 113 19.11 0.21 20.49
CA THR A 113 20.06 0.71 21.52
C THR A 113 20.00 -0.06 22.84
N LYS A 114 18.87 -0.70 23.16
CA LYS A 114 18.65 -1.42 24.42
C LYS A 114 18.70 -2.94 24.28
N ASN A 115 18.53 -3.46 23.06
CA ASN A 115 18.37 -4.89 22.75
C ASN A 115 19.69 -5.72 22.78
N ILE A 116 20.83 -5.12 23.10
CA ILE A 116 22.14 -5.83 23.02
C ILE A 116 22.26 -6.94 24.08
N THR A 117 21.53 -6.84 25.21
CA THR A 117 21.63 -7.79 26.33
C THR A 117 20.28 -8.24 26.89
N LEU A 118 19.17 -7.91 26.22
CA LEU A 118 17.83 -8.17 26.76
C LEU A 118 17.31 -9.59 26.42
N PRO A 119 16.74 -10.29 27.40
CA PRO A 119 15.96 -11.51 27.16
C PRO A 119 14.79 -11.25 26.21
N ALA A 120 14.41 -12.27 25.44
CA ALA A 120 13.32 -12.16 24.47
C ALA A 120 11.96 -11.86 25.11
N GLU A 121 11.75 -12.29 26.35
CA GLU A 121 10.56 -12.01 27.16
C GLU A 121 10.39 -10.51 27.48
N ASP A 122 11.49 -9.77 27.59
CA ASP A 122 11.46 -8.32 27.84
C ASP A 122 11.31 -7.48 26.56
N LEU A 123 11.41 -8.11 25.39
CA LEU A 123 11.35 -7.40 24.11
C LEU A 123 9.98 -6.73 23.88
N GLU A 124 8.88 -7.40 24.24
CA GLU A 124 7.54 -6.82 24.09
C GLU A 124 7.38 -5.55 24.94
N LYS A 125 7.86 -5.59 26.18
CA LYS A 125 7.87 -4.44 27.08
C LYS A 125 8.71 -3.30 26.51
N LEU A 126 9.91 -3.60 26.00
CA LEU A 126 10.78 -2.62 25.37
C LEU A 126 10.14 -1.96 24.14
N ILE A 127 9.40 -2.73 23.32
CA ILE A 127 8.69 -2.19 22.16
C ILE A 127 7.61 -1.21 22.63
N LYS A 128 6.79 -1.59 23.62
CA LYS A 128 5.75 -0.70 24.20
C LYS A 128 6.35 0.60 24.74
N GLU A 129 7.39 0.51 25.58
CA GLU A 129 8.12 1.67 26.11
C GLU A 129 8.76 2.54 25.03
N SER A 130 9.11 1.94 23.89
CA SER A 130 9.67 2.67 22.75
C SER A 130 8.62 3.55 22.10
N PHE A 131 7.41 3.02 21.87
CA PHE A 131 6.28 3.78 21.33
C PHE A 131 5.74 4.81 22.31
N GLU A 132 5.59 4.47 23.59
CA GLU A 132 5.12 5.40 24.63
C GLU A 132 6.02 6.64 24.79
N SER A 133 7.31 6.50 24.46
CA SER A 133 8.25 7.62 24.51
C SER A 133 8.20 8.57 23.31
N ILE A 134 7.36 8.28 22.32
CA ILE A 134 7.12 9.12 21.15
C ILE A 134 6.08 10.15 21.54
N THR A 135 6.54 11.35 21.88
CA THR A 135 5.67 12.43 22.31
C THR A 135 4.98 13.09 21.10
N PRO A 136 3.87 13.81 21.32
CA PRO A 136 3.22 14.59 20.25
C PRO A 136 4.17 15.57 19.56
N GLN A 137 5.15 16.11 20.27
CA GLN A 137 6.16 17.01 19.68
C GLN A 137 7.12 16.27 18.74
N LYS A 138 7.50 15.02 19.07
CA LYS A 138 8.30 14.18 18.16
C LYS A 138 7.49 13.80 16.93
N TRP A 139 6.22 13.45 17.12
CA TRP A 139 5.30 13.16 16.01
C TRP A 139 5.19 14.35 15.07
N LYS A 140 4.90 15.54 15.61
CA LYS A 140 4.82 16.78 14.84
C LYS A 140 6.10 17.06 14.05
N LYS A 141 7.27 16.84 14.64
CA LYS A 141 8.54 17.00 13.91
C LYS A 141 8.67 16.05 12.71
N MET A 142 8.12 14.84 12.77
CA MET A 142 8.13 13.91 11.64
C MET A 142 7.15 14.35 10.55
N THR A 143 5.96 14.83 10.93
CA THR A 143 4.99 15.36 9.95
C THR A 143 5.52 16.63 9.27
N ASP A 144 6.11 17.55 10.04
CA ASP A 144 6.74 18.77 9.50
C ASP A 144 7.90 18.42 8.54
N HIS A 145 8.65 17.35 8.83
CA HIS A 145 9.70 16.85 7.94
C HIS A 145 9.13 16.37 6.61
N VAL A 146 8.07 15.57 6.64
CA VAL A 146 7.39 15.04 5.44
C VAL A 146 6.85 16.18 4.58
N ILE A 147 6.16 17.15 5.17
CA ILE A 147 5.65 18.33 4.45
C ILE A 147 6.79 19.09 3.74
N ARG A 148 7.93 19.26 4.41
CA ARG A 148 9.10 19.91 3.81
C ARG A 148 9.69 19.09 2.65
N ILE A 149 9.67 17.76 2.73
CA ILE A 149 10.13 16.89 1.63
C ILE A 149 9.14 16.96 0.47
N GLU A 150 7.85 16.91 0.75
CA GLU A 150 6.78 17.07 -0.25
C GLU A 150 6.93 18.37 -1.04
N ASN A 151 7.11 19.50 -0.35
CA ASN A 151 7.32 20.80 -1.02
C ASN A 151 8.52 20.80 -1.97
N LYS A 152 9.60 20.07 -1.63
CA LYS A 152 10.79 19.96 -2.49
C LYS A 152 10.57 19.12 -3.75
N TYR A 153 9.63 18.19 -3.73
CA TYR A 153 9.27 17.40 -4.91
C TYR A 153 8.35 18.17 -5.87
N ILE A 154 7.67 19.20 -5.36
CA ILE A 154 6.76 20.05 -6.13
C ILE A 154 7.51 21.19 -6.84
N GLU A 155 8.64 21.64 -6.29
CA GLU A 155 9.59 22.59 -6.91
C GLU A 155 10.33 22.00 -8.13
#